data_AF-A0A7J9YEW7-F1
#
_entry.id   AF-A0A7J9YEW7-F1
#
_cell.length_a   1.000
_cell.length_b   1.000
_cell.length_c   1.000
_cell.angle_alpha   90.00
_cell.angle_beta   90.00
_cell.angle_gamma   90.00
#
_symmetry.space_group_name_H-M   'P 1'
#
loop_
_entity.id
_entity.type
_entity.pdbx_description
1 polymer ?
#
loop_
_entity_poly.entity_id
_entity_poly.type
_entity_poly.pdbx_seq_one_letter_code
_entity_poly.pdbx_strand_id
1 'polypeptide(L)' 'MTHTAPEPTDAHWLAFSVRLAKENVAAGGGPFGAIIVRDGQLVSTGTNRVTRDNDPTAHA' A
#
# COMPACT_ATOMS: atom_id res chain seq x y z
N MET A 1 -7.63 -27.08 17.88
CA MET A 1 -8.42 -25.91 17.45
C MET A 1 -7.48 -24.72 17.40
N THR A 2 -6.93 -24.40 16.24
CA THR A 2 -6.09 -23.20 16.09
C THR A 2 -7.03 -22.00 15.99
N HIS A 3 -7.05 -21.17 17.03
CA HIS A 3 -7.77 -19.91 17.03
C HIS A 3 -7.01 -18.94 16.12
N THR A 4 -7.46 -18.79 14.88
CA THR A 4 -6.93 -17.76 13.96
C THR A 4 -7.39 -16.41 14.49
N ALA A 5 -6.46 -15.45 14.60
CA ALA A 5 -6.78 -14.08 14.96
C ALA A 5 -7.87 -13.51 14.03
N PRO A 6 -8.70 -12.54 14.48
CA PRO A 6 -9.67 -11.92 13.60
C PRO A 6 -8.96 -11.30 12.38
N GLU A 7 -9.47 -11.61 11.19
CA GLU A 7 -8.99 -11.07 9.92
C GLU A 7 -9.04 -9.54 9.95
N PRO A 8 -7.97 -8.83 9.52
CA PRO A 8 -7.97 -7.37 9.54
C PRO A 8 -9.04 -6.82 8.60
N THR A 9 -9.73 -5.77 9.05
CA THR A 9 -10.82 -5.15 8.28
C THR A 9 -10.32 -4.36 7.07
N ASP A 10 -11.18 -4.13 6.09
CA ASP A 10 -10.87 -3.27 4.95
C ASP A 10 -10.40 -1.87 5.39
N ALA A 11 -10.97 -1.34 6.47
CA ALA A 11 -10.58 -0.04 7.03
C ALA A 11 -9.12 -0.05 7.55
N HIS A 12 -8.68 -1.15 8.17
CA HIS A 12 -7.29 -1.33 8.58
C HIS A 12 -6.35 -1.26 7.35
N TRP A 13 -6.68 -1.99 6.29
CA TRP A 13 -5.89 -2.05 5.07
C TRP A 13 -5.87 -0.73 4.30
N LEU A 14 -7.03 -0.06 4.21
CA LEU A 14 -7.12 1.28 3.62
C LEU A 14 -6.27 2.30 4.40
N ALA A 15 -6.31 2.28 5.72
CA ALA A 15 -5.47 3.15 6.55
C ALA A 15 -3.97 2.91 6.30
N PHE A 16 -3.57 1.64 6.14
CA PHE A 16 -2.20 1.28 5.80
C PHE A 16 -1.78 1.80 4.41
N SER A 17 -2.65 1.68 3.39
CA SER A 17 -2.40 2.23 2.05
C SER A 17 -2.28 3.76 2.05
N VAL A 18 -3.13 4.45 2.80
CA VAL A 18 -3.06 5.91 2.98
C VAL A 18 -1.75 6.33 3.65
N ARG A 19 -1.26 5.56 4.62
CA ARG A 19 0.04 5.81 5.24
C ARG A 19 1.17 5.72 4.21
N LEU A 20 1.18 4.70 3.36
CA LEU A 20 2.16 4.58 2.27
C LEU A 20 2.09 5.77 1.31
N ALA A 21 0.90 6.21 0.93
CA ALA A 21 0.71 7.39 0.09
C ALA A 21 1.32 8.65 0.73
N LYS A 22 1.11 8.86 2.03
CA LYS A 22 1.67 10.01 2.78
C LYS A 22 3.20 9.96 2.84
N GLU A 23 3.76 8.78 3.14
CA GLU A 23 5.21 8.57 3.16
C GLU A 23 5.83 8.80 1.78
N ASN A 24 5.15 8.40 0.71
CA ASN A 24 5.63 8.59 -0.65
C ASN A 24 5.72 10.07 -1.05
N VAL A 25 4.77 10.91 -0.60
CA VAL A 25 4.86 12.37 -0.79
C VAL A 25 6.10 12.93 -0.11
N ALA A 26 6.37 12.52 1.14
CA ALA A 26 7.57 12.95 1.86
C ALA A 26 8.86 12.51 1.14
N ALA A 27 8.81 11.42 0.38
CA ALA A 27 9.90 10.92 -0.46
C ALA A 27 9.92 11.49 -1.89
N GLY A 28 9.09 12.50 -2.21
CA GLY A 28 9.07 13.17 -3.52
C GLY A 28 8.26 12.45 -4.61
N GLY A 29 7.51 11.41 -4.26
CA GLY A 29 6.57 10.73 -5.16
C GLY A 29 5.15 11.30 -5.11
N GLY A 30 4.27 10.77 -5.96
CA GLY A 30 2.86 11.17 -5.97
C GLY A 30 2.08 10.59 -4.77
N PRO A 31 0.95 11.19 -4.35
CA PRO A 31 0.19 10.80 -3.16
C PRO A 31 -0.64 9.52 -3.36
N PHE A 32 -0.02 8.45 -3.83
CA PHE A 32 -0.66 7.18 -4.10
C PHE A 32 0.13 6.03 -3.50
N GLY A 33 -0.59 5.16 -2.81
CA GLY A 33 -0.13 3.90 -2.27
C GLY A 33 -1.11 2.80 -2.66
N ALA A 34 -0.60 1.58 -2.80
CA ALA A 34 -1.39 0.39 -3.06
C ALA A 34 -0.85 -0.78 -2.22
N ILE A 35 -1.74 -1.73 -1.97
CA ILE A 35 -1.42 -2.97 -1.28
C ILE A 35 -2.14 -4.13 -1.96
N ILE A 36 -1.51 -5.30 -1.93
CA ILE A 36 -2.14 -6.57 -2.29
C ILE A 36 -2.23 -7.39 -1.00
N VAL A 37 -3.44 -7.78 -0.63
CA VAL A 37 -3.72 -8.60 0.55
C VAL A 37 -4.35 -9.90 0.08
N ARG A 38 -3.92 -11.02 0.68
CA ARG A 38 -4.47 -12.34 0.42
C ARG A 38 -4.56 -13.09 1.74
N ASP A 39 -5.71 -13.71 2.00
CA ASP A 39 -5.93 -14.55 3.18
C ASP A 39 -5.50 -13.86 4.49
N GLY A 40 -5.86 -12.58 4.64
CA GLY A 40 -5.53 -11.76 5.82
C GLY A 40 -4.10 -11.24 5.89
N GLN A 41 -3.28 -11.53 4.89
CA GLN A 41 -1.85 -11.23 4.90
C GLN A 41 -1.48 -10.24 3.80
N LEU A 42 -0.63 -9.27 4.15
CA LEU A 42 -0.04 -8.35 3.19
C LEU A 42 0.96 -9.11 2.30
N VAL A 43 0.69 -9.14 1.00
CA VAL A 43 1.54 -9.80 -0.01
C VAL A 43 2.54 -8.83 -0.60
N SER A 44 2.10 -7.61 -0.92
CA SER A 44 2.96 -6.57 -1.50
C SER A 44 2.44 -5.17 -1.23
N THR A 45 3.33 -4.19 -1.41
CA THR A 45 3.03 -2.77 -1.38
C THR A 45 3.55 -2.10 -2.65
N GLY A 46 2.95 -0.96 -3.00
CA GLY A 46 3.36 -0.13 -4.13
C GLY A 46 3.12 1.34 -3.82
N THR A 47 3.94 2.21 -4.41
CA THR A 47 3.75 3.66 -4.36
C THR A 47 4.04 4.27 -5.72
N ASN A 48 3.43 5.42 -6.02
CA ASN A 48 3.64 6.08 -7.30
C ASN A 48 5.06 6.62 -7.45
N ARG A 49 5.76 6.17 -8.49
CA ARG A 49 7.13 6.58 -8.80
C ARG A 49 7.29 7.23 -10.16
N VAL A 50 6.19 7.47 -10.89
CA VAL A 50 6.21 8.01 -12.26
C VAL A 50 7.23 9.14 -12.46
N THR A 51 7.17 10.20 -11.65
CA THR A 51 8.07 11.34 -11.77
C THR A 51 9.50 11.02 -11.33
N ARG A 52 9.66 10.20 -10.30
CA ARG A 52 10.96 9.86 -9.71
C ARG A 52 11.79 8.99 -10.65
N ASP A 53 11.13 8.01 -11.25
CA ASP A 53 11.76 7.01 -12.09
C ASP A 53 11.69 7.41 -13.58
N ASN A 54 11.01 8.54 -13.91
CA ASN A 54 10.70 8.99 -15.27
C ASN A 54 10.07 7.89 -16.13
N ASP A 55 9.19 7.11 -15.52
CA ASP A 55 8.52 5.96 -16.10
C ASP A 55 7.00 6.15 -15.98
N PRO A 56 6.27 6.40 -17.09
CA PRO A 56 4.82 6.61 -17.05
C PRO A 56 4.02 5.38 -16.61
N THR A 57 4.65 4.21 -16.50
CA THR A 57 4.00 2.97 -16.05
C THR A 57 4.15 2.73 -14.55
N ALA A 58 5.05 3.45 -13.86
CA ALA A 58 5.41 3.23 -12.47
C ALA A 58 4.39 3.82 -11.47
N HIS A 59 3.11 3.46 -11.66
CA HIS A 59 2.03 3.71 -10.72
C HIS A 59 2.16 2.81 -9.47
N ALA A 60 1.33 3.12 -8.46
CA ALA A 60 1.28 2.34 -7.22
C ALA A 60 0.69 0.94 -7.46
#